data_AF-A0A2T2UCD5-F1
#
_entry.id   AF-A0A2T2UCD5-F1
#
_cell.length_a   1.000
_cell.length_b   1.000
_cell.length_c   1.000
_cell.angle_alpha   90.00
_cell.angle_beta   90.00
_cell.angle_gamma   90.00
#
_symmetry.space_group_name_H-M   'P 1'
#
loop_
_entity.id
_entity.type
_entity.pdbx_description
1 polymer ?
#
loop_
_entity_poly.entity_id
_entity_poly.type
_entity_poly.pdbx_seq_one_letter_code
_entity_poly.pdbx_strand_id
1 'polypeptide(L)' 'MSGNSFGQLFRLTTFGESHGPALGAVIDGCPPGLALTEADLQRDLDRR' A
#
# COMPACT_ATOMS: atom_id res chain seq x y z
N MET A 1 0.60 4.23 -17.78
CA MET A 1 1.09 2.86 -17.53
C MET A 1 -0.04 2.04 -16.93
N SER A 2 -0.53 1.04 -17.66
CA SER A 2 -1.65 0.17 -17.25
C SER A 2 -1.09 -1.08 -16.55
N GLY A 3 -0.86 -1.00 -15.24
CA GLY A 3 -0.28 -2.11 -14.47
C GLY A 3 -0.02 -1.77 -13.01
N ASN A 4 -0.81 -0.86 -12.44
CA ASN A 4 -0.62 -0.40 -11.06
C ASN A 4 -1.44 -1.20 -10.04
N SER A 5 -2.13 -2.26 -10.47
CA SER A 5 -2.96 -3.09 -9.60
C SER A 5 -2.50 -4.55 -9.62
N PHE A 6 -2.40 -5.17 -8.44
CA PHE A 6 -2.02 -6.56 -8.24
C PHE A 6 -2.98 -7.25 -7.26
N GLY A 7 -3.38 -8.50 -7.54
CA GLY A 7 -4.31 -9.27 -6.73
C GLY A 7 -5.74 -9.31 -7.26
N GLN A 8 -6.59 -10.11 -6.61
CA GLN A 8 -8.02 -10.29 -6.96
C GLN A 8 -8.92 -10.06 -5.74
N LEU A 9 -8.81 -10.92 -4.72
CA LEU A 9 -9.57 -10.78 -3.47
C LEU A 9 -8.91 -9.82 -2.48
N PHE A 10 -7.59 -9.95 -2.28
CA PHE A 10 -6.75 -8.98 -1.61
C PHE A 10 -5.96 -8.23 -2.68
N ARG A 11 -6.27 -6.94 -2.87
CA ARG A 11 -5.82 -6.19 -4.05
C ARG A 11 -5.08 -4.93 -3.64
N LEU A 12 -3.89 -4.75 -4.20
CA LEU A 12 -3.05 -3.57 -4.06
C LEU A 12 -3.17 -2.72 -5.32
N THR A 13 -3.45 -1.43 -5.18
CA THR A 13 -3.35 -0.45 -6.27
C THR A 13 -2.43 0.69 -5.86
N THR A 14 -1.37 0.96 -6.62
CA THR A 14 -0.39 2.02 -6.34
C THR A 14 -0.60 3.27 -7.19
N PHE A 15 -0.13 4.41 -6.69
CA PHE A 15 -0.13 5.68 -7.41
C PHE A 15 0.97 6.62 -6.90
N GLY A 16 1.22 7.68 -7.65
CA GLY A 16 2.26 8.68 -7.34
C GLY A 16 3.52 8.49 -8.18
N GLU A 17 4.34 9.53 -8.17
CA GLU A 17 5.59 9.60 -8.91
C GLU A 17 6.72 9.95 -7.95
N SER A 18 7.95 9.48 -8.21
CA SER A 18 9.09 9.70 -7.31
C SER A 18 9.44 11.17 -7.08
N HIS A 19 9.12 12.04 -8.04
CA HIS A 19 9.29 13.50 -7.95
C HIS A 19 7.95 14.23 -7.77
N GLY A 20 6.87 13.48 -7.60
CA GLY A 20 5.54 14.02 -7.35
C GLY A 20 5.36 14.47 -5.90
N PRO A 21 4.18 15.02 -5.57
CA PRO A 21 3.89 15.52 -4.23
C PRO A 21 3.80 14.40 -3.17
N ALA A 22 3.48 13.17 -3.59
CA ALA A 22 3.34 12.02 -2.71
C ALA A 22 3.40 10.68 -3.48
N LEU A 23 3.67 9.61 -2.75
CA LEU A 23 3.47 8.21 -3.15
C LEU A 23 2.34 7.62 -2.32
N GLY A 24 1.58 6.70 -2.90
CA GLY A 24 0.48 6.08 -2.18
C GLY A 24 0.02 4.74 -2.73
N ALA A 25 -0.79 4.06 -1.94
CA ALA A 25 -1.38 2.78 -2.27
C ALA A 25 -2.76 2.63 -1.62
N VAL A 26 -3.65 1.90 -2.29
CA VAL A 26 -4.92 1.40 -1.74
C VAL A 26 -4.83 -0.11 -1.61
N ILE A 27 -5.24 -0.62 -0.46
CA ILE A 27 -5.38 -2.06 -0.19
C ILE A 27 -6.87 -2.37 -0.01
N ASP A 28 -7.42 -3.21 -0.89
CA ASP A 28 -8.77 -3.73 -0.79
C ASP A 28 -8.79 -5.17 -0.29
N GLY A 29 -9.88 -5.55 0.40
CA GLY A 29 -10.13 -6.92 0.82
C GLY A 29 -9.42 -7.34 2.11
N CYS A 30 -8.92 -6.37 2.89
CA CYS A 30 -8.39 -6.65 4.22
C CYS A 30 -9.53 -7.04 5.18
N PRO A 31 -9.46 -8.21 5.85
CA PRO A 31 -10.47 -8.59 6.83
C PRO A 31 -10.57 -7.57 7.98
N PRO A 32 -11.77 -7.34 8.54
CA PRO A 32 -11.93 -6.47 9.69
C PRO A 32 -11.30 -7.08 10.95
N GLY A 33 -11.00 -6.22 11.94
CA GLY A 33 -10.49 -6.65 13.25
C GLY A 33 -8.96 -6.83 13.31
N LEU A 34 -8.25 -6.57 12.21
CA LEU A 34 -6.80 -6.44 12.24
C LEU A 34 -6.42 -5.13 12.94
N ALA A 35 -5.70 -5.22 14.06
CA ALA A 35 -5.06 -4.06 14.65
C ALA A 35 -3.92 -3.60 13.72
N LEU A 36 -3.99 -2.35 13.26
CA LEU A 36 -3.03 -1.78 12.33
C LEU A 36 -2.77 -0.31 12.68
N THR A 37 -1.50 0.05 12.72
CA THR A 37 -1.00 1.41 12.95
C THR A 37 0.10 1.74 11.94
N GLU A 38 0.46 3.01 11.83
CA GLU A 38 1.54 3.46 10.95
C GLU A 38 2.89 2.86 11.34
N ALA A 39 3.11 2.62 12.64
CA ALA A 39 4.35 2.03 13.15
C ALA A 39 4.57 0.59 12.66
N ASP A 40 3.49 -0.17 12.43
CA ASP A 40 3.56 -1.52 11.89
C ASP A 40 4.14 -1.53 10.46
N LEU A 41 3.81 -0.51 9.67
CA LEU A 41 4.31 -0.33 8.31
C LEU A 41 5.71 0.28 8.29
N GLN A 42 5.97 1.28 9.14
CA GLN A 42 7.24 2.01 9.16
C GLN A 42 8.42 1.09 9.45
N ARG A 43 8.24 0.09 10.32
CA ARG A 43 9.28 -0.90 10.63
C ARG A 43 9.83 -1.60 9.38
N ASP A 44 8.98 -1.96 8.43
CA ASP A 44 9.42 -2.62 7.19
C ASP A 44 9.91 -1.64 6.13
N LEU A 45 9.47 -0.39 6.18
CA LEU A 45 10.02 0.69 5.34
C LEU A 45 11.46 1.03 5.74
N ASP A 46 11.75 1.11 7.04
CA ASP A 46 13.06 1.48 7.59
C ASP A 46 14.13 0.38 7.39
N ARG A 47 13.71 -0.84 7.07
CA ARG A 47 14.62 -1.98 6.81
C ARG A 47 15.20 -1.97 5.39
N ARG A 48 14.72 -1.09 4.52
CA ARG A 48 15.21 -0.92 3.15
C ARG A 48 16.50 -0.12 3.11
#